data_AF-A0A935BXP3-F1
#
_entry.id   AF-A0A935BXP3-F1
#
_cell.length_a   1.000
_cell.length_b   1.000
_cell.length_c   1.000
_cell.angle_alpha   90.00
_cell.angle_beta   90.00
_cell.angle_gamma   90.00
#
_symmetry.space_group_name_H-M   'P 1'
#
loop_
_entity.id
_entity.type
_entity.pdbx_description
1 polymer ?
#
loop_
_entity_poly.entity_id
_entity_poly.type
_entity_poly.pdbx_seq_one_letter_code
_entity_poly.pdbx_strand_id
1 'polypeptide(L)'
;MTRKRRPTTINYLSVAALMRALLDGPATVKDLAHESGLSMCTCRRYIRALHKAGVIHIKLWDVDAYGRRSMASYALGDKTDAPRNPKSSAEREAARRERLRQKNRTRRMNGIVQASATA
;
A
#
# COMPACT_ATOMS: atom_id res chain seq x y z
N MET A 1 -16.64 2.98 -30.42
CA MET A 1 -16.09 4.35 -30.31
C MET A 1 -15.95 4.72 -28.84
N THR A 2 -14.73 4.84 -28.32
CA THR A 2 -14.48 5.15 -26.90
C THR A 2 -14.59 6.67 -26.70
N ARG A 3 -15.58 7.15 -25.94
CA ARG A 3 -15.77 8.58 -25.66
C ARG A 3 -14.51 9.17 -25.01
N LYS A 4 -13.84 10.11 -25.70
CA LYS A 4 -12.71 10.86 -25.15
C LYS A 4 -13.17 11.61 -23.90
N ARG A 5 -12.72 11.20 -22.72
CA ARG A 5 -13.07 11.86 -21.45
C ARG A 5 -12.38 13.23 -21.42
N ARG A 6 -13.11 14.28 -21.02
CA ARG A 6 -12.54 15.61 -20.83
C ARG A 6 -11.48 15.54 -19.71
N PRO A 7 -10.32 16.19 -19.86
CA PRO A 7 -9.35 16.32 -18.78
C PRO A 7 -10.03 16.94 -17.56
N THR A 8 -9.86 16.33 -16.39
CA THR A 8 -10.32 16.93 -15.13
C THR A 8 -9.39 18.08 -14.81
N THR A 9 -9.92 19.28 -14.61
CA THR A 9 -9.16 20.41 -14.09
C THR A 9 -8.72 20.10 -12.66
N ILE A 10 -7.44 20.28 -12.39
CA ILE A 10 -6.83 20.02 -11.09
C ILE A 10 -6.25 21.33 -10.59
N ASN A 11 -6.37 21.58 -9.29
CA ASN A 11 -5.78 22.76 -8.66
C ASN A 11 -4.25 22.68 -8.76
N TYR A 12 -3.62 23.75 -9.24
CA TYR A 12 -2.16 23.86 -9.36
C TYR A 12 -1.46 23.77 -7.99
N LEU A 13 -2.09 24.25 -6.91
CA LEU A 13 -1.54 24.13 -5.55
C LEU A 13 -1.42 22.66 -5.12
N SER A 14 -2.43 21.84 -5.43
CA SER A 14 -2.41 20.41 -5.13
C SER A 14 -1.32 19.67 -5.91
N VAL A 15 -1.07 20.08 -7.16
CA VAL A 15 0.03 19.50 -7.96
C VAL A 15 1.38 19.90 -7.37
N ALA A 16 1.55 21.15 -6.97
CA ALA A 16 2.79 21.61 -6.32
C ALA A 16 3.06 20.85 -5.01
N ALA A 17 2.04 20.66 -4.16
CA ALA A 17 2.15 19.86 -2.93
C ALA A 17 2.50 18.39 -3.21
N LEU A 18 1.87 17.78 -4.22
CA LEU A 18 2.19 16.42 -4.65
C LEU A 18 3.67 16.29 -5.10
N MET A 19 4.15 17.24 -5.89
CA MET A 19 5.53 17.26 -6.36
C MET A 19 6.51 17.49 -5.20
N ARG A 20 6.17 18.36 -4.24
CA ARG A 20 6.99 18.58 -3.05
C ARG A 20 7.13 17.29 -2.23
N ALA A 21 6.04 16.58 -1.99
CA ALA A 21 6.08 15.31 -1.27
C ALA A 21 6.95 14.25 -1.97
N LEU A 22 6.96 14.23 -3.31
CA LEU A 22 7.84 13.35 -4.09
C LEU A 22 9.32 13.76 -4.04
N LEU A 23 9.61 15.05 -3.86
CA LEU A 23 10.97 15.58 -3.70
C LEU A 23 11.53 15.30 -2.31
N ASP A 24 10.69 15.36 -1.28
CA ASP A 24 11.11 15.13 0.10
C ASP A 24 11.49 13.65 0.36
N GLY A 25 10.92 12.70 -0.38
CA GLY A 25 11.35 11.31 -0.34
C GLY A 25 10.39 10.30 -0.96
N PRO A 26 10.65 8.98 -0.77
CA PRO A 26 9.75 7.93 -1.25
C PRO A 26 8.39 7.99 -0.56
N ALA A 27 7.32 8.19 -1.33
CA ALA A 27 5.97 8.36 -0.81
C ALA A 27 4.99 7.33 -1.40
N THR A 28 4.04 6.86 -0.59
CA THR A 28 2.94 6.03 -1.09
C THR A 28 1.82 6.88 -1.67
N VAL A 29 0.92 6.27 -2.44
CA VAL A 29 -0.28 6.96 -2.96
C VAL A 29 -1.15 7.52 -1.84
N LYS A 30 -1.13 6.90 -0.66
CA LYS A 30 -1.88 7.36 0.51
C LYS A 30 -1.26 8.64 1.07
N ASP A 31 0.06 8.67 1.21
CA ASP A 31 0.79 9.83 1.70
C ASP A 31 0.62 11.01 0.74
N LEU A 32 0.76 10.75 -0.57
CA LEU A 32 0.54 11.78 -1.60
C LEU A 32 -0.88 12.34 -1.59
N ALA A 33 -1.90 11.52 -1.32
CA ALA A 33 -3.27 11.98 -1.20
C ALA A 33 -3.47 12.86 0.04
N HIS A 34 -2.83 12.50 1.16
CA HIS A 34 -2.83 13.28 2.38
C HIS A 34 -2.18 14.66 2.18
N GLU A 35 -0.96 14.69 1.61
CA GLU A 35 -0.21 15.93 1.41
C GLU A 35 -0.81 16.85 0.34
N SER A 36 -1.32 16.29 -0.75
CA SER A 36 -1.86 17.10 -1.86
C SER A 36 -3.33 17.52 -1.70
N GLY A 37 -4.04 16.92 -0.74
CA GLY A 37 -5.50 17.06 -0.59
C GLY A 37 -6.31 16.47 -1.74
N LEU A 38 -5.68 15.71 -2.65
CA LEU A 38 -6.34 15.08 -3.78
C LEU A 38 -6.96 13.73 -3.39
N SER A 39 -8.00 13.33 -4.11
CA SER A 39 -8.53 11.97 -3.96
C SER A 39 -7.46 10.92 -4.34
N MET A 40 -7.46 9.78 -3.63
CA MET A 40 -6.55 8.65 -3.95
C MET A 40 -6.66 8.20 -5.41
N CYS A 41 -7.85 8.27 -6.01
CA CYS A 41 -8.07 7.95 -7.42
C CYS A 41 -7.32 8.90 -8.35
N THR A 42 -7.31 10.19 -8.03
CA THR A 42 -6.57 11.22 -8.77
C THR A 42 -5.07 11.01 -8.63
N CYS A 43 -4.57 10.83 -7.40
CA CYS A 43 -3.16 10.53 -7.15
C CYS A 43 -2.69 9.29 -7.92
N ARG A 44 -3.49 8.22 -7.93
CA ARG A 44 -3.16 7.00 -8.69
C ARG A 44 -3.07 7.24 -10.20
N ARG A 45 -3.90 8.13 -10.77
CA ARG A 45 -3.80 8.52 -12.19
C ARG A 45 -2.55 9.32 -12.44
N TYR A 46 -2.22 10.26 -11.56
CA TYR A 46 -1.02 11.08 -11.64
C TYR A 46 0.25 10.24 -11.60
N ILE A 47 0.35 9.34 -10.61
CA ILE A 47 1.48 8.43 -10.45
C ILE A 47 1.63 7.51 -11.67
N ARG A 48 0.54 6.97 -12.22
CA ARG A 48 0.62 6.19 -13.47
C ARG A 48 1.14 7.00 -14.65
N ALA A 49 0.76 8.28 -14.75
CA ALA A 49 1.25 9.15 -15.81
C ALA A 49 2.74 9.47 -15.64
N LEU A 50 3.17 9.80 -14.42
CA LEU A 50 4.57 10.07 -14.09
C LEU A 50 5.45 8.83 -14.28
N HIS A 51 4.98 7.66 -13.86
CA HIS A 51 5.69 6.39 -14.00
C HIS A 51 5.83 6.00 -15.49
N LYS A 52 4.76 6.14 -16.27
CA LYS A 52 4.81 5.93 -17.73
C LYS A 52 5.77 6.90 -18.43
N ALA A 53 5.95 8.09 -17.88
CA ALA A 53 6.89 9.09 -18.38
C ALA A 53 8.34 8.88 -17.91
N GLY A 54 8.62 7.87 -17.09
CA GLY A 54 9.96 7.59 -16.55
C GLY A 54 10.44 8.58 -15.48
N VAL A 55 9.55 9.43 -14.95
CA VAL A 55 9.92 10.46 -13.97
C VAL A 55 10.05 9.88 -12.55
N ILE A 56 9.35 8.79 -12.29
CA ILE A 56 9.32 8.10 -11.00
C ILE A 56 9.50 6.60 -11.20
N HIS A 57 10.01 5.94 -10.16
CA HIS A 57 10.14 4.48 -10.09
C HIS A 57 9.61 3.98 -8.75
N ILE A 58 9.24 2.70 -8.70
CA ILE A 58 8.90 2.03 -7.45
C ILE A 58 10.20 1.80 -6.68
N LYS A 59 10.40 2.52 -5.58
CA LYS A 59 11.60 2.38 -4.75
C LYS A 59 11.51 1.18 -3.81
N LEU A 60 10.34 0.97 -3.20
CA LEU A 60 10.11 -0.09 -2.22
C LEU A 60 8.64 -0.50 -2.16
N TRP A 61 8.42 -1.73 -1.69
CA TRP A 61 7.10 -2.30 -1.42
C TRP A 61 6.86 -2.36 0.08
N ASP A 62 6.06 -1.42 0.57
CA ASP A 62 5.69 -1.30 1.97
C ASP A 62 4.63 -2.32 2.39
N VAL A 63 4.62 -2.62 3.68
CA VAL A 63 3.72 -3.58 4.33
C VAL A 63 2.38 -2.93 4.66
N ASP A 64 1.32 -3.47 4.09
CA ASP A 64 -0.06 -3.14 4.45
C ASP A 64 -0.34 -3.57 5.91
N ALA A 65 -1.43 -3.07 6.49
CA ALA A 65 -1.91 -3.39 7.85
C ALA A 65 -2.02 -4.91 8.11
N TYR A 66 -2.18 -5.71 7.05
CA TYR A 66 -2.22 -7.17 7.10
C TYR A 66 -0.86 -7.87 6.89
N GLY A 67 0.25 -7.12 6.95
CA GLY A 67 1.62 -7.60 6.76
C GLY A 67 1.93 -8.02 5.32
N ARG A 68 1.22 -7.46 4.34
CA ARG A 68 1.40 -7.78 2.91
C ARG A 68 2.24 -6.69 2.26
N ARG A 69 3.35 -7.06 1.59
CA ARG A 69 4.14 -6.11 0.79
C ARG A 69 3.40 -5.76 -0.51
N SER A 70 2.37 -4.93 -0.39
CA SER A 70 1.46 -4.57 -1.48
C SER A 70 1.37 -3.09 -1.76
N MET A 71 1.92 -2.24 -0.89
CA MET A 71 1.88 -0.79 -1.07
C MET A 71 3.16 -0.33 -1.77
N ALA A 72 3.06 0.15 -3.00
CA ALA A 72 4.20 0.72 -3.70
C ALA A 72 4.50 2.13 -3.15
N SER A 73 5.76 2.36 -2.79
CA SER A 73 6.31 3.68 -2.50
C SER A 73 7.17 4.14 -3.68
N TYR A 74 6.92 5.36 -4.14
CA TYR A 74 7.47 5.93 -5.36
C TYR A 74 8.48 7.00 -5.02
N ALA A 75 9.62 6.99 -5.72
CA ALA A 75 10.64 8.02 -5.62
C ALA A 75 10.90 8.65 -6.99
N LEU A 76 11.36 9.90 -6.99
CA LEU A 76 11.81 10.56 -8.20
C LEU A 76 13.08 9.90 -8.77
N GLY A 77 13.15 9.91 -10.10
CA GLY A 77 14.29 9.43 -10.87
C GLY A 77 13.91 8.30 -11.82
N ASP A 78 14.71 8.17 -12.86
CA ASP A 78 14.59 7.15 -13.89
C ASP A 78 15.43 5.93 -13.50
N LYS A 79 14.83 5.03 -12.72
CA LYS A 79 15.46 3.78 -12.28
C LYS A 79 14.50 2.64 -12.54
N THR A 80 15.05 1.42 -12.62
CA THR A 80 14.22 0.21 -12.69
C THR A 80 13.37 0.05 -11.44
N ASP A 81 12.12 -0.36 -11.61
CA ASP A 81 11.21 -0.64 -10.49
C ASP A 81 11.75 -1.74 -9.57
N ALA A 82 11.58 -1.54 -8.27
CA ALA A 82 11.91 -2.55 -7.28
C ALA A 82 11.05 -3.82 -7.49
N PRO A 83 11.66 -5.02 -7.49
CA PRO A 83 10.93 -6.26 -7.70
C PRO A 83 9.93 -6.48 -6.57
N ARG A 84 8.70 -6.81 -6.96
CA ARG A 84 7.67 -7.22 -6.00
C ARG A 84 7.87 -8.68 -5.68
N ASN A 85 8.12 -9.02 -4.40
CA ASN A 85 8.15 -10.40 -3.94
C ASN A 85 6.86 -10.71 -3.14
N PRO A 86 5.75 -11.09 -3.81
CA PRO A 86 4.53 -11.50 -3.12
C PRO A 86 4.74 -12.87 -2.47
N LYS A 87 4.12 -13.08 -1.30
CA LYS A 87 4.07 -14.42 -0.68
C LYS A 87 3.44 -15.43 -1.65
N SER A 88 4.09 -16.58 -1.78
CA SER A 88 3.56 -17.70 -2.59
C SER A 88 2.21 -18.18 -2.06
N SER A 89 1.44 -18.92 -2.87
CA SER A 89 0.18 -19.52 -2.42
C SER A 89 0.40 -20.44 -1.21
N ALA A 90 1.45 -21.25 -1.24
CA ALA A 90 1.83 -22.16 -0.16
C ALA A 90 2.19 -21.41 1.13
N GLU A 91 2.95 -20.32 1.03
CA GLU A 91 3.32 -19.48 2.18
C GLU A 91 2.10 -18.78 2.78
N ARG A 92 1.16 -18.32 1.93
CA ARG A 92 -0.10 -17.73 2.39
C ARG A 92 -0.95 -18.74 3.16
N GLU A 93 -1.02 -19.98 2.68
CA GLU A 93 -1.80 -21.03 3.33
C GLU A 93 -1.14 -21.52 4.63
N ALA A 94 0.19 -21.66 4.66
CA ALA A 94 0.94 -21.93 5.88
C ALA A 94 0.66 -20.87 6.96
N ALA A 95 0.77 -19.58 6.61
CA ALA A 95 0.49 -18.48 7.53
C ALA A 95 -0.98 -18.40 7.98
N ARG A 96 -1.93 -18.89 7.15
CA ARG A 96 -3.33 -19.03 7.53
C ARG A 96 -3.50 -20.15 8.56
N ARG A 97 -2.93 -21.32 8.29
CA ARG A 97 -2.98 -22.49 9.19
C ARG A 97 -2.34 -22.18 10.53
N GLU A 98 -1.21 -21.49 10.54
CA GLU A 98 -0.53 -21.05 11.76
C GLU A 98 -1.40 -20.10 12.59
N ARG A 99 -2.01 -19.07 11.97
CA ARG A 99 -2.95 -18.18 12.66
C ARG A 99 -4.14 -18.92 13.26
N LEU A 100 -4.67 -19.92 12.55
CA LEU A 100 -5.76 -20.76 13.07
C LEU A 100 -5.29 -21.62 14.26
N ARG A 101 -4.08 -22.20 14.20
CA ARG A 101 -3.47 -22.94 15.30
C ARG A 101 -3.24 -22.06 16.52
N GLN A 102 -2.72 -20.85 16.34
CA GLN A 102 -2.52 -19.87 17.42
C GLN A 102 -3.86 -19.49 18.06
N LYS A 103 -4.88 -19.16 17.25
CA LYS A 103 -6.22 -18.83 17.76
C LYS A 103 -6.85 -19.99 18.54
N ASN A 104 -6.69 -21.22 18.06
CA ASN A 104 -7.17 -22.41 18.75
C ASN A 104 -6.38 -22.69 20.04
N ARG A 105 -5.07 -22.41 20.06
CA ARG A 105 -4.22 -22.52 21.26
C ARG A 105 -4.63 -21.50 22.32
N THR A 106 -4.84 -20.25 21.94
CA THR A 106 -5.31 -19.19 22.85
C THR A 106 -6.70 -19.50 23.39
N ARG A 107 -7.64 -19.97 22.55
CA ARG A 107 -8.97 -20.39 23.00
C ARG A 107 -8.94 -21.53 24.01
N ARG A 108 -8.08 -22.53 23.78
CA ARG A 108 -7.87 -23.64 24.71
C ARG A 108 -7.26 -23.16 26.03
N MET A 109 -6.24 -22.30 25.97
CA MET A 109 -5.62 -21.71 27.16
C MET A 109 -6.63 -20.90 27.97
N ASN A 110 -7.41 -20.04 27.33
CA ASN A 110 -8.43 -19.23 28.01
C ASN A 110 -9.58 -20.08 28.58
N GLY A 111 -9.97 -21.17 27.92
CA GLY A 111 -10.97 -22.10 28.44
C GLY A 111 -10.48 -22.93 29.64
N ILE A 112 -9.20 -23.29 29.67
CA ILE A 112 -8.57 -23.96 30.82
C ILE A 112 -8.47 -23.01 32.01
N VAL A 113 -8.09 -21.75 31.78
CA VAL A 113 -7.99 -20.72 32.84
C VAL A 113 -9.36 -20.38 33.45
N GLN A 114 -10.44 -20.39 32.66
CA GLN A 114 -11.80 -20.18 33.20
C GLN A 114 -12.29 -21.36 34.04
N ALA A 115 -11.95 -22.61 33.71
CA ALA A 115 -12.37 -23.78 34.48
C ALA A 115 -11.65 -23.89 35.85
N SER A 116 -10.43 -23.37 35.97
CA SER A 116 -9.66 -23.36 37.22
C SER A 116 -9.99 -22.19 38.17
N ALA A 117 -10.71 -21.16 37.71
CA ALA A 117 -11.04 -19.97 38.51
C ALA A 117 -12.42 -20.05 39.20
N THR A 118 -13.17 -21.13 38.98
CA THR A 118 -14.53 -21.35 39.51
C THR A 118 -14.64 -22.52 40.51
N ALA A 119 -13.52 -23.03 41.01
CA ALA A 119 -13.48 -24.04 42.07
C ALA A 119 -12.83 -23.44 43.33
#